data_AF-A0A9P2XGY7-F1
#
_entry.id   AF-A0A9P2XGY7-F1
#
_cell.length_a   1.000
_cell.length_b   1.000
_cell.length_c   1.000
_cell.angle_alpha   90.00
_cell.angle_beta   90.00
_cell.angle_gamma   90.00
#
_symmetry.space_group_name_H-M   'P 1'
#
loop_
_entity.id
_entity.type
_entity.pdbx_description
1 polymer ?
#
loop_
_entity_poly.entity_id
_entity_poly.type
_entity_poly.pdbx_seq_one_letter_code
_entity_poly.pdbx_strand_id
1 'polypeptide(L)'
;MKRCLLVLLLGLGLAACNDNDHDDQVSTEKPVLTPSLDVGTYIISTETDQELPMAGKYYSGADGTKLLVLDDDENRAKIVMSYDTKTKAWRSNQSNQAMTVELAHYEKIADQKLLLNQLVGTYDLSFPDGTTVNAEVSAQGKIVSKDPNCVFTGVITETALANTANYQLTDNKCDALKNNSKGYVVVDEDLEPMSFRLVSDTIASKDIWAFAQS
;
A
#
# COMPACT_ATOMS: atom_id res chain seq x y z
N MET A 1 -18.72 -13.96 -76.15
CA MET A 1 -19.42 -15.26 -76.09
C MET A 1 -18.66 -16.22 -75.18
N LYS A 2 -19.20 -16.54 -74.00
CA LYS A 2 -19.28 -17.87 -73.36
C LYS A 2 -19.59 -17.70 -71.87
N ARG A 3 -20.80 -18.11 -71.51
CA ARG A 3 -21.32 -18.36 -70.16
C ARG A 3 -20.85 -19.74 -69.68
N CYS A 4 -20.71 -19.88 -68.37
CA CYS A 4 -21.22 -20.98 -67.51
C CYS A 4 -20.69 -20.71 -66.09
N LEU A 5 -21.38 -19.92 -65.26
CA LEU A 5 -22.26 -20.41 -64.19
C LEU A 5 -22.02 -21.88 -63.77
N LEU A 6 -21.44 -22.05 -62.59
CA LEU A 6 -21.71 -23.21 -61.73
C LEU A 6 -22.10 -22.68 -60.35
N VAL A 7 -23.37 -22.90 -60.01
CA VAL A 7 -23.96 -22.68 -58.69
C VAL A 7 -23.68 -23.94 -57.87
N LEU A 8 -23.15 -23.78 -56.67
CA LEU A 8 -23.10 -24.85 -55.66
C LEU A 8 -23.78 -24.32 -54.39
N LEU A 9 -25.04 -24.71 -54.22
CA LEU A 9 -25.75 -24.70 -52.96
C LEU A 9 -25.28 -25.91 -52.14
N LEU A 10 -24.83 -25.65 -50.91
CA LEU A 10 -24.94 -26.59 -49.80
C LEU A 10 -25.29 -25.76 -48.56
N GLY A 11 -26.54 -25.91 -48.11
CA GLY A 11 -26.94 -25.54 -46.76
C GLY A 11 -26.72 -26.73 -45.84
N LEU A 12 -26.35 -26.46 -44.58
CA LEU A 12 -26.85 -27.11 -43.36
C LEU A 12 -26.09 -26.56 -42.14
N GLY A 13 -26.85 -26.25 -41.09
CA GLY A 13 -26.35 -26.20 -39.72
C GLY A 13 -26.34 -24.81 -39.10
N LEU A 14 -27.43 -24.44 -38.41
CA LEU A 14 -27.31 -23.56 -37.26
C LEU A 14 -26.50 -24.30 -36.18
N ALA A 15 -25.39 -23.71 -35.76
CA ALA A 15 -24.87 -23.83 -34.41
C ALA A 15 -24.50 -22.42 -33.95
N ALA A 16 -25.39 -21.84 -33.16
CA ALA A 16 -25.06 -20.72 -32.30
C ALA A 16 -24.31 -21.29 -31.08
N CYS A 17 -23.01 -21.00 -31.00
CA CYS A 17 -22.21 -20.91 -29.79
C CYS A 17 -21.34 -19.67 -30.06
N ASN A 18 -21.53 -18.49 -29.48
CA ASN A 18 -21.72 -18.15 -28.08
C ASN A 18 -20.93 -19.07 -27.15
N ASP A 19 -19.61 -18.95 -27.19
CA ASP A 19 -18.91 -18.76 -25.94
C ASP A 19 -17.78 -17.77 -26.14
N ASN A 20 -17.91 -16.66 -25.43
CA ASN A 20 -16.95 -15.60 -25.38
C ASN A 20 -16.18 -15.81 -24.08
N ASP A 21 -15.42 -16.91 -24.01
CA ASP A 21 -14.51 -17.18 -22.91
C ASP A 21 -13.31 -16.24 -23.06
N HIS A 22 -13.48 -15.00 -22.61
CA HIS A 22 -12.37 -14.33 -21.93
C HIS A 22 -12.13 -15.15 -20.67
N ASP A 23 -11.26 -16.14 -20.77
CA ASP A 23 -10.46 -16.57 -19.64
C ASP A 23 -9.67 -15.33 -19.20
N ASP A 24 -10.30 -14.51 -18.36
CA ASP A 24 -9.61 -13.57 -17.50
C ASP A 24 -8.72 -14.41 -16.60
N GLN A 25 -7.55 -14.78 -17.11
CA GLN A 25 -6.45 -15.31 -16.33
C GLN A 25 -6.14 -14.25 -15.27
N VAL A 26 -6.73 -14.42 -14.09
CA VAL A 26 -6.33 -13.67 -12.91
C VAL A 26 -4.85 -13.97 -12.70
N SER A 27 -4.00 -13.01 -13.06
CA SER A 27 -2.56 -13.17 -12.92
C SER A 27 -2.24 -13.50 -11.47
N THR A 28 -1.58 -14.64 -11.28
CA THR A 28 -1.08 -15.08 -9.95
C THR A 28 0.31 -14.53 -9.67
N GLU A 29 0.83 -13.68 -10.57
CA GLU A 29 2.16 -13.13 -10.48
C GLU A 29 2.22 -12.10 -9.35
N LYS A 30 3.24 -12.24 -8.52
CA LYS A 30 3.42 -11.42 -7.32
C LYS A 30 4.20 -10.16 -7.68
N PRO A 31 3.96 -9.04 -6.97
CA PRO A 31 4.77 -7.85 -7.14
C PRO A 31 6.27 -8.12 -6.98
N VAL A 32 7.09 -7.40 -7.73
CA VAL A 32 8.56 -7.48 -7.69
C VAL A 32 9.12 -6.07 -7.51
N LEU A 33 10.17 -5.95 -6.70
CA LEU A 33 10.94 -4.71 -6.52
C LEU A 33 12.40 -4.99 -6.89
N THR A 34 13.00 -4.14 -7.72
CA THR A 34 14.40 -4.24 -8.14
C THR A 34 15.09 -2.88 -8.19
N PRO A 35 16.37 -2.76 -7.79
CA PRO A 35 17.15 -3.77 -7.07
C PRO A 35 16.66 -3.91 -5.62
N SER A 36 17.07 -5.00 -4.95
CA SER A 36 16.99 -5.05 -3.49
C SER A 36 18.13 -4.22 -2.90
N LEU A 37 17.81 -3.31 -1.97
CA LEU A 37 18.81 -2.51 -1.27
C LEU A 37 19.19 -3.18 0.07
N ASP A 38 20.36 -2.79 0.59
CA ASP A 38 20.84 -3.23 1.90
C ASP A 38 19.98 -2.67 3.05
N VAL A 39 20.31 -3.04 4.28
CA VAL A 39 19.62 -2.55 5.49
C VAL A 39 19.75 -1.02 5.60
N GLY A 40 18.62 -0.36 5.81
CA GLY A 40 18.52 1.08 6.02
C GLY A 40 17.22 1.69 5.49
N THR A 41 17.10 3.01 5.64
CA THR A 41 16.08 3.85 5.03
C THR A 41 16.66 4.60 3.84
N TYR A 42 15.90 4.66 2.75
CA TYR A 42 16.31 5.28 1.49
C TYR A 42 15.19 6.17 0.98
N ILE A 43 15.55 7.34 0.46
CA ILE A 43 14.70 8.06 -0.49
C ILE A 43 14.91 7.42 -1.86
N ILE A 44 13.83 7.22 -2.60
CA ILE A 44 13.87 6.52 -3.89
C ILE A 44 13.00 7.23 -4.92
N SER A 45 13.30 6.98 -6.19
CA SER A 45 12.37 7.23 -7.29
C SER A 45 12.29 6.01 -8.21
N THR A 46 11.15 5.83 -8.86
CA THR A 46 10.89 4.72 -9.78
C THR A 46 10.98 5.19 -11.22
N GLU A 47 11.49 4.34 -12.09
CA GLU A 47 11.20 4.42 -13.53
C GLU A 47 9.97 3.55 -13.79
N THR A 48 9.02 4.06 -14.58
CA THR A 48 7.91 3.25 -15.05
C THR A 48 7.74 3.44 -16.55
N ASP A 49 7.37 2.39 -17.26
CA ASP A 49 7.19 2.44 -18.71
C ASP A 49 5.94 3.22 -19.13
N GLN A 50 5.00 3.54 -18.22
CA GLN A 50 3.68 4.11 -18.55
C GLN A 50 3.09 5.16 -17.58
N GLU A 51 3.80 5.63 -16.55
CA GLU A 51 3.40 6.76 -15.68
C GLU A 51 4.58 7.72 -15.40
N LEU A 52 4.27 8.92 -14.88
CA LEU A 52 5.29 9.80 -14.29
C LEU A 52 6.07 9.05 -13.20
N PRO A 53 7.39 9.26 -13.08
CA PRO A 53 8.19 8.61 -12.04
C PRO A 53 7.61 8.94 -10.66
N MET A 54 7.38 7.92 -9.83
CA MET A 54 6.93 8.08 -8.46
C MET A 54 8.14 8.21 -7.54
N ALA A 55 8.01 9.00 -6.49
CA ALA A 55 9.01 9.13 -5.43
C ALA A 55 8.47 8.54 -4.14
N GLY A 56 9.36 8.23 -3.20
CA GLY A 56 8.96 7.82 -1.88
C GLY A 56 10.11 7.28 -1.05
N LYS A 57 9.80 6.36 -0.15
CA LYS A 57 10.77 5.79 0.79
C LYS A 57 10.78 4.28 0.76
N TYR A 58 11.98 3.72 0.85
CA TYR A 58 12.23 2.31 1.03
C TYR A 58 12.90 2.05 2.37
N TYR A 59 12.43 1.02 3.07
CA TYR A 59 12.91 0.62 4.38
C TYR A 59 13.28 -0.86 4.33
N SER A 60 14.48 -1.18 4.80
CA SER A 60 15.01 -2.54 4.87
C SER A 60 15.56 -2.80 6.27
N GLY A 61 14.98 -3.79 6.95
CA GLY A 61 15.31 -4.15 8.33
C GLY A 61 16.30 -5.30 8.39
N ALA A 62 17.05 -5.36 9.49
CA ALA A 62 18.03 -6.43 9.73
C ALA A 62 17.40 -7.83 9.88
N ASP A 63 16.11 -7.91 10.16
CA ASP A 63 15.33 -9.15 10.22
C ASP A 63 14.82 -9.62 8.84
N GLY A 64 15.15 -8.87 7.79
CA GLY A 64 14.73 -9.14 6.41
C GLY A 64 13.36 -8.56 6.03
N THR A 65 12.63 -7.97 6.98
CA THR A 65 11.40 -7.20 6.71
C THR A 65 11.74 -6.02 5.82
N LYS A 66 10.85 -5.70 4.87
CA LYS A 66 11.00 -4.55 3.98
C LYS A 66 9.67 -3.85 3.79
N LEU A 67 9.73 -2.55 3.59
CA LEU A 67 8.59 -1.70 3.27
C LEU A 67 8.99 -0.75 2.15
N LEU A 68 8.12 -0.60 1.17
CA LEU A 68 8.18 0.44 0.15
C LEU A 68 6.91 1.28 0.26
N VAL A 69 7.08 2.59 0.26
CA VAL A 69 5.99 3.56 0.19
C VAL A 69 6.31 4.50 -0.96
N LEU A 70 5.46 4.49 -2.00
CA LEU A 70 5.50 5.43 -3.11
C LEU A 70 4.33 6.38 -3.00
N ASP A 71 4.63 7.66 -3.10
CA ASP A 71 3.68 8.74 -2.90
C ASP A 71 3.14 9.24 -4.26
N ASP A 72 1.91 9.75 -4.24
CA ASP A 72 1.32 10.49 -5.35
C ASP A 72 1.75 11.96 -5.35
N ASP A 73 1.16 12.77 -6.24
CA ASP A 73 1.42 14.20 -6.37
C ASP A 73 0.91 15.04 -5.18
N GLU A 74 0.04 14.47 -4.34
CA GLU A 74 -0.40 15.07 -3.07
C GLU A 74 0.46 14.62 -1.87
N ASN A 75 1.56 13.91 -2.13
CA ASN A 75 2.44 13.25 -1.15
C ASN A 75 1.73 12.19 -0.30
N ARG A 76 0.59 11.65 -0.76
CA ARG A 76 -0.12 10.56 -0.09
C ARG A 76 0.43 9.23 -0.59
N ALA A 77 0.60 8.26 0.30
CA ALA A 77 1.02 6.92 -0.06
C ALA A 77 -0.01 6.27 -1.01
N LYS A 78 0.34 6.15 -2.29
CA LYS A 78 -0.47 5.52 -3.33
C LYS A 78 -0.14 4.03 -3.44
N ILE A 79 1.14 3.68 -3.53
CA ILE A 79 1.60 2.29 -3.59
C ILE A 79 2.36 1.97 -2.31
N VAL A 80 1.87 0.97 -1.58
CA VAL A 80 2.53 0.45 -0.39
C VAL A 80 2.82 -1.02 -0.63
N MET A 81 4.08 -1.41 -0.52
CA MET A 81 4.50 -2.80 -0.61
C MET A 81 5.23 -3.24 0.65
N SER A 82 4.94 -4.44 1.12
CA SER A 82 5.65 -5.04 2.25
C SER A 82 6.19 -6.42 1.88
N TYR A 83 7.37 -6.76 2.39
CA TYR A 83 7.97 -8.07 2.15
C TYR A 83 7.63 -9.03 3.28
N ASP A 84 6.84 -10.07 2.95
CA ASP A 84 6.53 -11.15 3.87
C ASP A 84 7.70 -12.14 3.92
N THR A 85 8.44 -12.11 5.01
CA THR A 85 9.62 -12.97 5.25
C THR A 85 9.25 -14.45 5.35
N LYS A 86 8.01 -14.81 5.68
CA LYS A 86 7.55 -16.20 5.76
C LYS A 86 7.30 -16.78 4.37
N THR A 87 6.57 -16.04 3.53
CA THR A 87 6.25 -16.47 2.16
C THR A 87 7.31 -16.07 1.13
N LYS A 88 8.31 -15.29 1.57
CA LYS A 88 9.40 -14.74 0.75
C LYS A 88 8.89 -13.94 -0.45
N ALA A 89 7.81 -13.21 -0.26
CA ALA A 89 7.12 -12.51 -1.33
C ALA A 89 6.72 -11.09 -0.94
N TRP A 90 6.72 -10.20 -1.93
CA TRP A 90 6.10 -8.89 -1.78
C TRP A 90 4.59 -9.01 -1.79
N ARG A 91 3.97 -8.15 -0.99
CA ARG A 91 2.54 -7.86 -0.97
C ARG A 91 2.34 -6.39 -1.29
N SER A 92 1.20 -6.05 -1.86
CA SER A 92 0.87 -4.67 -2.21
C SER A 92 -0.60 -4.34 -1.88
N ASN A 93 -0.84 -3.06 -1.59
CA ASN A 93 -2.19 -2.48 -1.52
C ASN A 93 -2.91 -2.37 -2.87
N GLN A 94 -2.25 -2.78 -3.97
CA GLN A 94 -2.82 -2.82 -5.31
C GLN A 94 -3.47 -4.18 -5.59
N SER A 95 -4.61 -4.19 -6.28
CA SER A 95 -5.51 -5.35 -6.42
C SER A 95 -5.04 -6.47 -7.38
N ASN A 96 -3.74 -6.67 -7.54
CA ASN A 96 -3.08 -7.61 -8.48
C ASN A 96 -3.16 -7.26 -9.97
N GLN A 97 -2.23 -6.40 -10.40
CA GLN A 97 -1.50 -6.63 -11.65
C GLN A 97 -0.09 -7.08 -11.27
N ALA A 98 0.54 -7.92 -12.11
CA ALA A 98 1.97 -8.19 -12.00
C ALA A 98 2.71 -6.84 -12.03
N MET A 99 3.07 -6.33 -10.86
CA MET A 99 3.66 -5.01 -10.72
C MET A 99 5.15 -5.18 -10.50
N THR A 100 5.93 -4.75 -11.46
CA THR A 100 7.38 -4.58 -11.31
C THR A 100 7.64 -3.13 -10.97
N VAL A 101 8.26 -2.90 -9.81
CA VAL A 101 8.78 -1.58 -9.43
C VAL A 101 10.29 -1.60 -9.64
N GLU A 102 10.77 -0.76 -10.55
CA GLU A 102 12.19 -0.57 -10.82
C GLU A 102 12.65 0.77 -10.22
N LEU A 103 13.64 0.74 -9.34
CA LEU A 103 14.20 1.96 -8.76
C LEU A 103 15.19 2.58 -9.75
N ALA A 104 14.89 3.81 -10.15
CA ALA A 104 15.75 4.63 -11.00
C ALA A 104 16.84 5.34 -10.19
N HIS A 105 16.46 5.83 -9.01
CA HIS A 105 17.36 6.47 -8.08
C HIS A 105 17.09 6.01 -6.65
N TYR A 106 18.15 5.94 -5.85
CA TYR A 106 18.05 5.67 -4.42
C TYR A 106 19.21 6.32 -3.69
N GLU A 107 18.93 6.93 -2.55
CA GLU A 107 19.91 7.53 -1.66
C GLU A 107 19.60 7.10 -0.23
N LYS A 108 20.61 6.57 0.48
CA LYS A 108 20.46 6.17 1.87
C LYS A 108 20.39 7.43 2.75
N ILE A 109 19.38 7.51 3.60
CA ILE A 109 19.23 8.57 4.59
C ILE A 109 19.53 8.03 6.01
N ALA A 110 19.50 8.92 7.00
CA ALA A 110 19.75 8.55 8.38
C ALA A 110 18.66 7.60 8.91
N ASP A 111 19.09 6.46 9.46
CA ASP A 111 18.22 5.54 10.17
C ASP A 111 17.92 6.12 11.57
N GLN A 112 16.66 6.37 11.91
CA GLN A 112 16.27 6.72 13.27
C GLN A 112 15.43 5.59 13.88
N LYS A 113 15.79 5.12 15.08
CA LYS A 113 14.94 4.17 15.79
C LYS A 113 13.72 4.89 16.35
N LEU A 114 12.53 4.49 15.90
CA LEU A 114 11.28 4.97 16.47
C LEU A 114 11.02 4.31 17.82
N LEU A 115 10.89 5.12 18.88
CA LEU A 115 10.48 4.68 20.21
C LEU A 115 8.98 4.96 20.37
N LEU A 116 8.23 3.98 20.91
CA LEU A 116 6.77 4.13 21.08
C LEU A 116 6.36 5.34 21.93
N ASN A 117 7.22 5.75 22.87
CA ASN A 117 6.99 6.96 23.68
C ASN A 117 6.94 8.25 22.84
N GLN A 118 7.55 8.28 21.65
CA GLN A 118 7.51 9.44 20.75
C GLN A 118 6.15 9.57 20.05
N LEU A 119 5.34 8.51 20.03
CA LEU A 119 4.00 8.50 19.43
C LEU A 119 2.89 8.84 20.43
N VAL A 120 3.22 9.17 21.68
CA VAL A 120 2.21 9.44 22.72
C VAL A 120 1.54 10.77 22.47
N GLY A 121 0.21 10.77 22.40
CA GLY A 121 -0.55 11.99 22.20
C GLY A 121 -1.98 11.72 21.74
N THR A 122 -2.69 12.82 21.47
CA THR A 122 -4.00 12.81 20.80
C THR A 122 -3.82 13.34 19.40
N TYR A 123 -4.48 12.71 18.43
CA TYR A 123 -4.28 12.96 17.01
C TYR A 123 -5.60 13.09 16.27
N ASP A 124 -5.61 13.98 15.27
CA ASP A 124 -6.58 14.01 14.20
C ASP A 124 -6.09 13.10 13.05
N LEU A 125 -6.75 11.95 12.88
CA LEU A 125 -6.50 11.02 11.77
C LEU A 125 -7.24 11.51 10.53
N SER A 126 -6.51 12.11 9.59
CA SER A 126 -7.00 12.67 8.34
C SER A 126 -6.92 11.66 7.19
N PHE A 127 -8.08 11.40 6.60
CA PHE A 127 -8.25 10.52 5.44
C PHE A 127 -8.19 11.32 4.12
N PRO A 128 -7.88 10.67 2.98
CA PRO A 128 -7.84 11.33 1.67
C PRO A 128 -9.19 11.93 1.23
N ASP A 129 -10.31 11.40 1.73
CA ASP A 129 -11.66 11.95 1.45
C ASP A 129 -12.02 13.17 2.32
N GLY A 130 -11.07 13.67 3.11
CA GLY A 130 -11.25 14.81 4.02
C GLY A 130 -11.89 14.44 5.36
N THR A 131 -12.35 13.19 5.54
CA THR A 131 -12.85 12.73 6.83
C THR A 131 -11.72 12.80 7.87
N THR A 132 -12.07 13.12 9.11
CA THR A 132 -11.14 13.13 10.24
C THR A 132 -11.70 12.31 11.39
N VAL A 133 -10.84 11.54 12.06
CA VAL A 133 -11.20 10.74 13.23
C VAL A 133 -10.23 11.03 14.36
N ASN A 134 -10.74 11.32 15.55
CA ASN A 134 -9.90 11.57 16.72
C ASN A 134 -9.41 10.25 17.32
N ALA A 135 -8.12 10.16 17.64
CA ALA A 135 -7.53 9.00 18.29
C ALA A 135 -6.50 9.41 19.35
N GLU A 136 -6.31 8.56 20.36
CA GLU A 136 -5.27 8.72 21.37
C GLU A 136 -4.30 7.52 21.30
N VAL A 137 -3.00 7.80 21.40
CA VAL A 137 -1.94 6.81 21.52
C VAL A 137 -1.31 6.92 22.90
N SER A 138 -1.29 5.81 23.64
CA SER A 138 -0.67 5.73 24.97
C SER A 138 0.81 5.32 24.90
N ALA A 139 1.54 5.52 26.00
CA ALA A 139 2.97 5.15 26.13
C ALA A 139 3.24 3.64 25.94
N GLN A 140 2.22 2.80 26.05
CA GLN A 140 2.32 1.36 25.80
C GLN A 140 2.03 0.99 24.34
N GLY A 141 1.90 1.99 23.46
CA GLY A 141 1.53 1.81 22.06
C GLY A 141 0.06 1.49 21.85
N LYS A 142 -0.83 1.67 22.84
CA LYS A 142 -2.26 1.45 22.63
C LYS A 142 -2.84 2.62 21.84
N ILE A 143 -3.45 2.37 20.69
CA ILE A 143 -4.20 3.38 19.92
C ILE A 143 -5.71 3.16 20.12
N VAL A 144 -6.46 4.22 20.39
CA VAL A 144 -7.91 4.14 20.65
C VAL A 144 -8.62 5.31 19.99
N SER A 145 -9.69 5.02 19.25
CA SER A 145 -10.57 6.07 18.76
C SER A 145 -11.28 6.82 19.89
N LYS A 146 -11.42 8.12 19.73
CA LYS A 146 -12.24 9.00 20.55
C LYS A 146 -13.54 9.41 19.84
N ASP A 147 -13.76 8.92 18.63
CA ASP A 147 -14.97 9.19 17.85
C ASP A 147 -16.03 8.09 18.08
N PRO A 148 -17.24 8.42 18.58
CA PRO A 148 -18.30 7.44 18.78
C PRO A 148 -18.85 6.85 17.47
N ASN A 149 -18.67 7.52 16.33
CA ASN A 149 -19.14 7.06 15.02
C ASN A 149 -18.10 6.21 14.27
N CYS A 150 -16.86 6.21 14.74
CA CYS A 150 -15.74 5.46 14.16
C CYS A 150 -14.96 4.80 15.30
N VAL A 151 -15.49 3.70 15.84
CA VAL A 151 -14.90 3.04 17.00
C VAL A 151 -13.85 2.02 16.58
N PHE A 152 -12.65 2.12 17.13
CA PHE A 152 -11.61 1.10 17.04
C PHE A 152 -10.68 1.17 18.25
N THR A 153 -9.98 0.06 18.51
CA THR A 153 -8.81 0.00 19.37
C THR A 153 -7.64 -0.59 18.58
N GLY A 154 -6.44 -0.60 19.14
CA GLY A 154 -5.31 -1.24 18.50
C GLY A 154 -4.04 -1.17 19.33
N VAL A 155 -3.00 -1.80 18.82
CA VAL A 155 -1.66 -1.82 19.40
C VAL A 155 -0.65 -1.45 18.33
N ILE A 156 0.31 -0.61 18.72
CA ILE A 156 1.51 -0.24 17.99
C ILE A 156 2.69 -0.92 18.67
N THR A 157 3.52 -1.61 17.89
CA THR A 157 4.70 -2.33 18.39
C THR A 157 5.94 -1.96 17.60
N GLU A 158 7.11 -2.08 18.24
CA GLU A 158 8.40 -1.86 17.57
C GLU A 158 8.58 -2.82 16.37
N THR A 159 9.38 -2.38 15.41
CA THR A 159 9.79 -3.15 14.22
C THR A 159 11.29 -2.98 13.98
N ALA A 160 11.87 -3.83 13.14
CA ALA A 160 13.28 -3.75 12.75
C ALA A 160 13.56 -2.67 11.68
N LEU A 161 12.51 -2.10 11.09
CA LEU A 161 12.58 -1.01 10.14
C LEU A 161 12.78 0.33 10.87
N ALA A 162 13.80 1.11 10.50
CA ALA A 162 13.99 2.46 11.01
C ALA A 162 12.80 3.37 10.64
N ASN A 163 12.56 4.41 11.42
CA ASN A 163 11.50 5.43 11.24
C ASN A 163 10.07 4.87 11.24
N THR A 164 9.87 3.62 11.66
CA THR A 164 8.55 2.97 11.60
C THR A 164 8.24 2.14 12.83
N ALA A 165 6.98 1.80 13.00
CA ALA A 165 6.45 0.82 13.95
C ALA A 165 5.37 -0.02 13.25
N ASN A 166 5.07 -1.21 13.76
CA ASN A 166 3.90 -1.95 13.30
C ASN A 166 2.65 -1.43 14.00
N TYR A 167 1.49 -1.44 13.35
CA TYR A 167 0.21 -1.32 14.04
C TYR A 167 -0.74 -2.45 13.67
N GLN A 168 -1.62 -2.78 14.60
CA GLN A 168 -2.74 -3.69 14.41
C GLN A 168 -3.95 -3.14 15.16
N LEU A 169 -4.98 -2.78 14.41
CA LEU A 169 -6.29 -2.39 14.92
C LEU A 169 -7.11 -3.64 15.26
N THR A 170 -7.93 -3.51 16.30
CA THR A 170 -8.87 -4.48 16.85
C THR A 170 -10.20 -3.79 17.13
N ASP A 171 -11.29 -4.55 17.16
CA ASP A 171 -12.65 -4.02 17.36
C ASP A 171 -13.00 -2.86 16.40
N ASN A 172 -12.46 -2.91 15.18
CA ASN A 172 -12.63 -1.85 14.19
C ASN A 172 -14.04 -1.87 13.60
N LYS A 173 -14.88 -0.95 14.07
CA LYS A 173 -16.23 -0.65 13.56
C LYS A 173 -16.24 0.62 12.73
N CYS A 174 -15.06 1.08 12.28
CA CYS A 174 -14.90 2.24 11.45
C CYS A 174 -14.70 1.83 9.99
N ASP A 175 -15.71 2.04 9.16
CA ASP A 175 -15.68 1.65 7.75
C ASP A 175 -14.54 2.32 6.98
N ALA A 176 -14.16 3.55 7.37
CA ALA A 176 -13.03 4.27 6.78
C ALA A 176 -11.69 3.54 6.98
N LEU A 177 -11.58 2.69 8.01
CA LEU A 177 -10.37 1.95 8.38
C LEU A 177 -10.42 0.46 8.02
N LYS A 178 -11.48 -0.02 7.34
CA LYS A 178 -11.66 -1.47 7.11
C LYS A 178 -10.47 -2.14 6.41
N ASN A 179 -9.83 -1.42 5.47
CA ASN A 179 -8.64 -1.88 4.75
C ASN A 179 -7.32 -1.41 5.40
N ASN A 180 -7.40 -0.68 6.52
CA ASN A 180 -6.27 -0.19 7.29
C ASN A 180 -6.25 -0.84 8.67
N SER A 181 -6.63 -2.12 8.76
CA SER A 181 -6.68 -2.83 10.04
C SER A 181 -5.29 -3.17 10.56
N LYS A 182 -4.26 -3.20 9.72
CA LYS A 182 -2.87 -3.46 10.11
C LYS A 182 -1.90 -2.89 9.10
N GLY A 183 -0.67 -2.64 9.53
CA GLY A 183 0.40 -2.16 8.66
C GLY A 183 1.48 -1.48 9.46
N TYR A 184 1.95 -0.34 8.95
CA TYR A 184 3.08 0.40 9.52
C TYR A 184 2.66 1.82 9.90
N VAL A 185 3.08 2.24 11.10
CA VAL A 185 3.25 3.65 11.44
C VAL A 185 4.56 4.08 10.80
N VAL A 186 4.54 5.18 10.05
CA VAL A 186 5.74 5.78 9.44
C VAL A 186 5.86 7.21 9.92
N VAL A 187 7.00 7.55 10.52
CA VAL A 187 7.37 8.93 10.83
C VAL A 187 8.23 9.45 9.69
N ASP A 188 7.75 10.51 9.06
CA ASP A 188 8.33 11.07 7.85
C ASP A 188 8.50 12.58 8.02
N GLU A 189 9.73 13.02 8.33
CA GLU A 189 10.04 14.44 8.59
C GLU A 189 9.82 15.33 7.36
N ASP A 190 9.81 14.75 6.15
CA ASP A 190 9.56 15.50 4.91
C ASP A 190 8.07 15.90 4.76
N LEU A 191 7.18 15.33 5.60
CA LEU A 191 5.74 15.53 5.55
C LEU A 191 5.19 16.35 6.72
N GLU A 192 6.03 17.11 7.42
CA GLU A 192 5.56 18.08 8.41
C GLU A 192 4.44 18.98 7.83
N PRO A 193 3.37 19.30 8.59
CA PRO A 193 3.22 19.13 10.04
C PRO A 193 2.57 17.80 10.48
N MET A 194 2.43 16.82 9.58
CA MET A 194 1.96 15.50 9.96
C MET A 194 2.97 14.84 10.91
N SER A 195 2.50 14.23 12.00
CA SER A 195 3.36 13.61 13.02
C SER A 195 3.77 12.19 12.64
N PHE A 196 2.84 11.41 12.11
CA PHE A 196 3.08 10.10 11.50
C PHE A 196 1.93 9.74 10.55
N ARG A 197 2.15 8.76 9.69
CA ARG A 197 1.10 8.18 8.83
C ARG A 197 0.90 6.70 9.10
N LEU A 198 -0.33 6.22 8.92
CA LEU A 198 -0.67 4.80 8.93
C LEU A 198 -0.79 4.32 7.49
N VAL A 199 0.12 3.45 7.08
CA VAL A 199 0.11 2.82 5.76
C VAL A 199 -0.16 1.32 5.89
N SER A 200 -0.72 0.71 4.85
CA SER A 200 -1.00 -0.73 4.82
C SER A 200 -0.74 -1.29 3.43
N ASP A 201 -0.34 -2.55 3.36
CA ASP A 201 -0.24 -3.32 2.12
C ASP A 201 -1.53 -4.09 1.81
N THR A 202 -2.63 -3.76 2.50
CA THR A 202 -3.94 -4.37 2.27
C THR A 202 -4.58 -3.71 1.06
N ILE A 203 -5.18 -4.52 0.18
CA ILE A 203 -5.81 -4.01 -1.05
C ILE A 203 -6.80 -2.88 -0.73
N ALA A 204 -6.67 -1.77 -1.47
CA ALA A 204 -7.49 -0.58 -1.32
C ALA A 204 -7.43 0.06 0.08
N SER A 205 -6.31 -0.09 0.80
CA SER A 205 -6.00 0.74 1.96
C SER A 205 -5.75 2.18 1.55
N LYS A 206 -6.00 3.11 2.48
CA LYS A 206 -5.76 4.55 2.31
C LYS A 206 -4.51 4.99 3.08
N ASP A 207 -3.86 6.07 2.66
CA ASP A 207 -2.87 6.75 3.52
C ASP A 207 -3.59 7.60 4.57
N ILE A 208 -3.35 7.34 5.85
CA ILE A 208 -4.01 8.07 6.94
C ILE A 208 -2.96 8.89 7.66
N TRP A 209 -3.10 10.20 7.63
CA TRP A 209 -2.18 11.11 8.30
C TRP A 209 -2.65 11.39 9.72
N ALA A 210 -1.75 11.37 10.68
CA ALA A 210 -2.02 11.75 12.05
C ALA A 210 -1.41 13.12 12.34
N PHE A 211 -2.26 14.09 12.64
CA PHE A 211 -1.84 15.43 13.08
C PHE A 211 -1.99 15.52 14.59
N ALA A 212 -0.91 15.88 15.30
CA ALA A 212 -0.98 16.08 16.74
C ALA A 212 -1.98 17.21 17.07
N GLN A 213 -2.89 16.94 18.00
CA GLN A 213 -3.76 17.96 18.56
C GLN A 213 -2.94 18.82 19.54
N SER A 214 -3.10 20.14 19.42
CA SER A 214 -2.49 21.13 20.31
C SER A 214 -3.26 21.29 21.62
#